data_AF-A0A158AU64-F1
#
_entry.id   AF-A0A158AU64-F1
#
_cell.length_a   1.000
_cell.length_b   1.000
_cell.length_c   1.000
_cell.angle_alpha   90.00
_cell.angle_beta   90.00
_cell.angle_gamma   90.00
#
_symmetry.space_group_name_H-M   'P 1'
#
loop_
_entity.id
_entity.type
_entity.pdbx_description
1 polymer ?
#
loop_
_entity_poly.entity_id
_entity_poly.type
_entity_poly.pdbx_seq_one_letter_code
_entity_poly.pdbx_strand_id
1 'polypeptide(L)'
;MLIKSELTELFERLGTPPAGQKLVLNARMEAPVREVASRGGNVVTVLASLKMARDIRTESRHIEFAVAVTKEHAKDVPEYYAQPCELKLSLVDESTGEIRKVDGWKTSCTADYFLPGAGPLSPDSIDRLNAALADEGALSFFELLEAPYGFSADLLNQA
;
A
#
# COMPACT_ATOMS: atom_id res chain seq x y z
N MET A 1 -11.26 -10.15 15.70
CA MET A 1 -10.01 -9.41 15.91
C MET A 1 -9.20 -10.21 16.91
N LEU A 2 -7.89 -10.33 16.71
CA LEU A 2 -7.03 -11.11 17.59
C LEU A 2 -7.01 -10.51 18.99
N ILE A 3 -7.10 -11.36 20.00
CA ILE A 3 -6.84 -10.96 21.38
C ILE A 3 -5.33 -10.81 21.61
N LYS A 4 -4.96 -10.21 22.74
CA LYS A 4 -3.55 -9.88 23.04
C LYS A 4 -2.62 -11.10 22.98
N SER A 5 -3.06 -12.27 23.50
CA SER A 5 -2.26 -13.50 23.46
C SER A 5 -2.05 -13.97 22.03
N GLU A 6 -3.11 -14.07 21.23
CA GLU A 6 -3.04 -14.48 19.82
C GLU A 6 -2.14 -13.55 18.99
N LEU A 7 -2.20 -12.23 19.26
CA LEU A 7 -1.31 -11.26 18.59
C LEU A 7 0.16 -11.45 19.00
N THR A 8 0.40 -11.75 20.27
CA THR A 8 1.77 -11.98 20.78
C THR A 8 2.35 -13.26 20.17
N GLU A 9 1.58 -14.34 20.16
CA GLU A 9 1.93 -15.61 19.51
C GLU A 9 2.16 -15.42 18.00
N LEU A 10 1.37 -14.56 17.35
CA LEU A 10 1.56 -14.21 15.94
C LEU A 10 2.90 -13.51 15.71
N PHE A 11 3.26 -12.53 16.55
CA PHE A 11 4.54 -11.85 16.44
C PHE A 11 5.72 -12.78 16.66
N GLU A 12 5.63 -13.68 17.65
CA GLU A 12 6.65 -14.69 17.91
C GLU A 12 6.81 -15.65 16.73
N ARG A 13 5.69 -16.20 16.24
CA ARG A 13 5.66 -17.13 15.10
C ARG A 13 6.23 -16.52 13.83
N LEU A 14 5.99 -15.24 13.59
CA LEU A 14 6.50 -14.51 12.43
C LEU A 14 7.90 -13.92 12.64
N GLY A 15 8.47 -14.01 13.85
CA GLY A 15 9.72 -13.33 14.19
C GLY A 15 9.65 -11.82 14.01
N THR A 16 8.48 -11.21 14.25
CA THR A 16 8.26 -9.78 13.98
C THR A 16 9.13 -8.93 14.91
N PRO A 17 10.01 -8.05 14.37
CA PRO A 17 10.91 -7.25 15.19
C PRO A 17 10.14 -6.21 16.01
N PRO A 18 10.68 -5.72 17.16
CA PRO A 18 9.97 -4.77 18.03
C PRO A 18 9.44 -3.52 17.33
N ALA A 19 10.18 -2.99 16.35
CA ALA A 19 9.74 -1.86 15.53
C ALA A 19 8.50 -2.19 14.69
N GLY A 20 8.45 -3.39 14.09
CA GLY A 20 7.29 -3.88 13.35
C GLY A 20 6.08 -4.15 14.25
N GLN A 21 6.31 -4.73 15.44
CA GLN A 21 5.24 -4.92 16.43
C GLN A 21 4.62 -3.58 16.83
N LYS A 22 5.45 -2.56 17.09
CA LYS A 22 4.99 -1.20 17.40
C LYS A 22 4.15 -0.61 16.28
N LEU A 23 4.56 -0.76 15.02
CA LEU A 23 3.78 -0.30 13.87
C LEU A 23 2.40 -0.95 13.81
N VAL A 24 2.33 -2.27 13.99
CA VAL A 24 1.05 -3.01 14.01
C VAL A 24 0.18 -2.55 15.17
N LEU A 25 0.73 -2.44 16.38
CA LEU A 25 0.00 -1.98 17.56
C LEU A 25 -0.54 -0.56 17.39
N ASN A 26 0.25 0.35 16.83
CA ASN A 26 -0.19 1.71 16.52
C ASN A 26 -1.32 1.69 15.49
N ALA A 27 -1.19 0.91 14.41
CA ALA A 27 -2.26 0.79 13.41
C ALA A 27 -3.57 0.27 14.03
N ARG A 28 -3.51 -0.70 14.96
CA ARG A 28 -4.70 -1.20 15.66
C ARG A 28 -5.45 -0.11 16.43
N MET A 29 -4.71 0.83 17.02
CA MET A 29 -5.25 1.88 17.87
C MET A 29 -5.67 3.11 17.08
N GLU A 30 -4.88 3.50 16.09
CA GLU A 30 -4.95 4.82 15.47
C GLU A 30 -5.55 4.79 14.06
N ALA A 31 -5.62 3.62 13.40
CA ALA A 31 -6.12 3.57 12.03
C ALA A 31 -7.66 3.73 11.93
N PRO A 32 -8.16 4.51 10.96
CA PRO A 32 -7.38 5.33 10.03
C PRO A 32 -6.80 6.57 10.72
N VAL A 33 -5.50 6.87 10.49
CA VAL A 33 -4.79 7.97 11.18
C VAL A 33 -5.21 9.37 10.71
N ARG A 34 -6.10 9.44 9.71
CA ARG A 34 -6.64 10.66 9.15
C ARG A 34 -8.08 10.45 8.72
N GLU A 35 -8.82 11.53 8.57
CA GLU A 35 -10.17 11.47 8.01
C GLU A 35 -10.12 10.96 6.56
N VAL A 36 -11.00 10.00 6.28
CA VAL A 36 -11.15 9.40 4.96
C VAL A 36 -11.87 10.39 4.06
N ALA A 37 -11.21 10.83 3.00
CA ALA A 37 -11.71 11.85 2.08
C ALA A 37 -11.72 11.34 0.63
N SER A 38 -12.77 11.67 -0.11
CA SER A 38 -12.78 11.49 -1.56
C SER A 38 -12.02 12.62 -2.26
N ARG A 39 -11.19 12.26 -3.25
CA ARG A 39 -10.58 13.19 -4.21
C ARG A 39 -10.68 12.61 -5.62
N GLY A 40 -10.78 13.49 -6.62
CA GLY A 40 -10.72 13.10 -8.04
C GLY A 40 -11.90 12.23 -8.52
N GLY A 41 -13.11 12.43 -7.98
CA GLY A 41 -14.29 11.65 -8.37
C GLY A 41 -14.40 10.25 -7.76
N ASN A 42 -13.48 9.89 -6.86
CA ASN A 42 -13.59 8.63 -6.11
C ASN A 42 -14.80 8.64 -5.16
N VAL A 43 -15.23 7.45 -4.73
CA VAL A 43 -16.30 7.27 -3.75
C VAL A 43 -15.71 6.69 -2.48
N VAL A 44 -15.99 7.34 -1.35
CA VAL A 44 -15.69 6.76 -0.03
C VAL A 44 -16.59 5.54 0.15
N THR A 45 -15.99 4.39 0.37
CA THR A 45 -16.72 3.14 0.61
C THR A 45 -16.59 2.71 2.06
N VAL A 46 -17.54 1.90 2.52
CA VAL A 46 -17.57 1.33 3.86
C VAL A 46 -17.76 -0.17 3.74
N LEU A 47 -16.87 -0.94 4.37
CA LEU A 47 -16.97 -2.39 4.53
C LEU A 47 -17.13 -2.71 6.02
N ALA A 48 -18.24 -3.35 6.40
CA ALA A 48 -18.40 -3.88 7.74
C ALA A 48 -17.58 -5.19 7.85
N SER A 49 -16.41 -5.13 8.49
CA SER A 49 -15.54 -6.30 8.64
C SER A 49 -16.09 -7.24 9.71
N LEU A 50 -16.35 -8.49 9.33
CA LEU A 50 -16.72 -9.55 10.27
C LEU A 50 -15.50 -10.03 11.04
N LYS A 51 -14.33 -10.06 10.39
CA LYS A 51 -13.05 -10.40 11.06
C LYS A 51 -12.74 -9.47 12.21
N MET A 52 -12.99 -8.18 12.04
CA MET A 52 -12.55 -7.16 12.99
C MET A 52 -13.69 -6.51 13.78
N ALA A 53 -14.94 -6.88 13.48
CA ALA A 53 -16.15 -6.34 14.10
C ALA A 53 -16.19 -4.79 14.10
N ARG A 54 -15.75 -4.19 12.99
CA ARG A 54 -15.69 -2.74 12.80
C ARG A 54 -15.86 -2.36 11.34
N ASP A 55 -16.24 -1.10 11.13
CA ASP A 55 -16.26 -0.52 9.79
C ASP A 55 -14.84 -0.20 9.32
N ILE A 56 -14.56 -0.56 8.07
CA ILE A 56 -13.36 -0.20 7.33
C ILE A 56 -13.76 0.77 6.22
N ARG A 57 -13.24 2.00 6.31
CA ARG A 57 -13.50 3.04 5.31
C ARG A 57 -12.33 3.13 4.34
N THR A 58 -12.62 3.29 3.05
CA THR A 58 -11.58 3.46 2.02
C THR A 58 -11.89 4.64 1.10
N GLU A 59 -10.87 5.28 0.55
CA GLU A 59 -10.98 6.48 -0.29
C GLU A 59 -11.15 6.17 -1.78
N SER A 60 -10.92 4.91 -2.19
CA SER A 60 -11.04 4.47 -3.58
C SER A 60 -11.88 3.21 -3.68
N ARG A 61 -12.94 3.28 -4.49
CA ARG A 61 -13.80 2.13 -4.82
C ARG A 61 -13.06 1.04 -5.61
N HIS A 62 -12.10 1.43 -6.46
CA HIS A 62 -11.49 0.51 -7.41
C HIS A 62 -10.23 -0.16 -6.86
N ILE A 63 -9.45 0.56 -6.07
CA ILE A 63 -8.18 0.05 -5.54
C ILE A 63 -8.34 -0.37 -4.09
N GLU A 64 -8.54 0.60 -3.19
CA GLU A 64 -8.51 0.34 -1.74
C GLU A 64 -9.66 -0.57 -1.28
N PHE A 65 -10.86 -0.38 -1.81
CA PHE A 65 -12.00 -1.22 -1.46
C PHE A 65 -11.84 -2.67 -1.95
N ALA A 66 -11.31 -2.87 -3.16
CA ALA A 66 -11.03 -4.20 -3.69
C ALA A 66 -10.00 -4.94 -2.82
N VAL A 67 -8.96 -4.23 -2.37
CA VAL A 67 -7.96 -4.74 -1.42
C VAL A 67 -8.60 -5.08 -0.08
N ALA A 68 -9.46 -4.21 0.47
CA ALA A 68 -10.16 -4.46 1.73
C ALA A 68 -11.06 -5.71 1.66
N VAL A 69 -11.81 -5.90 0.57
CA VAL A 69 -12.64 -7.10 0.34
C VAL A 69 -11.78 -8.36 0.21
N THR A 70 -10.67 -8.27 -0.53
CA THR A 70 -9.73 -9.40 -0.68
C THR A 70 -9.17 -9.82 0.68
N LYS A 71 -8.72 -8.85 1.49
CA LYS A 71 -8.20 -9.09 2.84
C LYS A 71 -9.28 -9.59 3.81
N GLU A 72 -10.52 -9.13 3.69
CA GLU A 72 -11.64 -9.65 4.48
C GLU A 72 -11.90 -11.13 4.22
N HIS A 73 -11.68 -11.63 3.00
CA HIS A 73 -11.93 -13.04 2.66
C HIS A 73 -10.69 -13.95 2.71
N ALA A 74 -9.49 -13.40 2.75
CA ALA A 74 -8.24 -14.18 2.83
C ALA A 74 -8.09 -14.92 4.17
N LYS A 75 -7.96 -16.25 4.16
CA LYS A 75 -7.95 -17.05 5.41
C LYS A 75 -6.73 -16.80 6.31
N ASP A 76 -5.64 -16.39 5.71
CA ASP A 76 -4.33 -16.14 6.32
C ASP A 76 -4.14 -14.69 6.79
N VAL A 77 -5.11 -13.81 6.52
CA VAL A 77 -5.11 -12.41 6.98
C VAL A 77 -6.07 -12.26 8.16
N PRO A 78 -5.58 -12.26 9.42
CA PRO A 78 -6.45 -12.15 10.59
C PRO A 78 -6.97 -10.72 10.81
N GLU A 79 -6.20 -9.71 10.44
CA GLU A 79 -6.51 -8.28 10.61
C GLU A 79 -5.92 -7.45 9.46
N TYR A 80 -6.56 -6.33 9.13
CA TYR A 80 -6.09 -5.37 8.13
C TYR A 80 -6.56 -3.95 8.47
N TYR A 81 -5.70 -2.96 8.24
CA TYR A 81 -5.94 -1.57 8.63
C TYR A 81 -5.72 -0.65 7.44
N ALA A 82 -6.77 0.07 7.03
CA ALA A 82 -6.67 1.12 6.02
C ALA A 82 -6.00 2.36 6.63
N GLN A 83 -5.05 2.96 5.92
CA GLN A 83 -4.30 4.15 6.37
C GLN A 83 -3.69 3.95 7.78
N PRO A 84 -2.81 2.94 7.95
CA PRO A 84 -2.35 2.48 9.26
C PRO A 84 -1.37 3.44 9.94
N CYS A 85 -0.68 4.28 9.17
CA CYS A 85 0.27 5.26 9.64
C CYS A 85 0.42 6.42 8.64
N GLU A 86 1.04 7.50 9.09
CA GLU A 86 1.53 8.57 8.24
C GLU A 86 3.00 8.30 7.90
N LEU A 87 3.32 8.17 6.61
CA LEU A 87 4.68 7.97 6.16
C LEU A 87 5.32 9.34 5.88
N LYS A 88 6.23 9.78 6.75
CA LYS A 88 7.00 11.02 6.55
C LYS A 88 8.30 10.69 5.85
N LEU A 89 8.32 10.91 4.54
CA LEU A 89 9.50 10.67 3.71
C LEU A 89 10.33 11.94 3.58
N SER A 90 11.65 11.78 3.54
CA SER A 90 12.60 12.83 3.23
C SER A 90 13.55 12.32 2.16
N LEU A 91 13.62 13.04 1.05
CA LEU A 91 14.57 12.79 -0.02
C LEU A 91 15.85 13.55 0.30
N VAL A 92 16.98 12.87 0.20
CA VAL A 92 18.31 13.47 0.37
C VAL A 92 18.98 13.46 -0.98
N ASP A 93 19.37 14.63 -1.47
CA ASP A 93 20.26 14.77 -2.62
C ASP A 93 21.70 14.54 -2.14
N GLU A 94 22.31 13.42 -2.52
CA GLU A 94 23.66 13.06 -2.08
C GLU A 94 24.75 14.00 -2.62
N SER A 95 24.48 14.69 -3.74
CA SER A 95 25.46 15.58 -4.39
C SER A 95 25.50 16.97 -3.75
N THR A 96 24.37 17.44 -3.21
CA THR A 96 24.23 18.78 -2.61
C THR A 96 24.04 18.74 -1.10
N GLY A 97 23.66 17.60 -0.54
CA GLY A 97 23.24 17.44 0.86
C GLY A 97 21.86 18.04 1.15
N GLU A 98 21.10 18.48 0.13
CA GLU A 98 19.78 19.06 0.30
C GLU A 98 18.77 17.99 0.76
N ILE A 99 17.96 18.30 1.78
CA ILE A 99 16.88 17.44 2.26
C ILE A 99 15.54 18.04 1.87
N ARG A 100 14.79 17.34 1.02
CA ARG A 100 13.42 17.70 0.62
C ARG A 100 12.42 16.79 1.30
N LYS A 101 11.47 17.37 2.04
CA LYS A 101 10.37 16.61 2.62
C LYS A 101 9.36 16.28 1.53
N VAL A 102 8.91 15.03 1.50
CA VAL A 102 7.83 14.60 0.62
C VAL A 102 6.58 14.46 1.48
N ASP A 103 5.71 15.46 1.36
CA ASP A 103 4.41 15.44 2.01
C ASP A 103 3.36 14.81 1.08
N GLY A 104 2.55 13.91 1.63
CA GLY A 104 1.35 13.40 0.93
C GLY A 104 1.44 11.98 0.37
N TRP A 105 2.50 11.20 0.67
CA TRP A 105 2.50 9.79 0.31
C TRP A 105 1.48 9.00 1.16
N LYS A 106 0.43 8.50 0.52
CA LYS A 106 -0.66 7.75 1.17
C LYS A 106 -0.33 6.26 1.11
N THR A 107 -0.02 5.64 2.24
CA THR A 107 0.03 4.18 2.32
C THR A 107 -1.39 3.65 2.50
N SER A 108 -1.98 3.08 1.44
CA SER A 108 -3.36 2.58 1.45
C SER A 108 -3.50 1.27 2.23
N CYS A 109 -2.44 0.46 2.32
CA CYS A 109 -2.39 -0.80 3.07
C CYS A 109 -0.95 -1.26 3.31
N THR A 110 -0.65 -1.80 4.49
CA THR A 110 0.70 -2.22 4.92
C THR A 110 1.24 -3.52 4.28
N ALA A 111 0.49 -4.18 3.40
CA ALA A 111 0.83 -5.54 2.95
C ALA A 111 1.38 -5.64 1.52
N ASP A 112 1.18 -4.64 0.66
CA ASP A 112 1.27 -4.89 -0.79
C ASP A 112 2.58 -4.42 -1.42
N TYR A 113 3.37 -3.56 -0.77
CA TYR A 113 4.68 -3.11 -1.30
C TYR A 113 5.86 -4.03 -0.95
N PHE A 114 5.67 -5.04 -0.11
CA PHE A 114 6.71 -5.98 0.30
C PHE A 114 6.17 -7.40 0.47
N LEU A 115 5.52 -7.95 -0.56
CA LEU A 115 5.17 -9.37 -0.57
C LEU A 115 6.46 -10.21 -0.59
N PRO A 116 6.72 -11.09 0.40
CA PRO A 116 7.80 -12.05 0.33
C PRO A 116 7.52 -12.99 -0.85
N GLY A 117 8.22 -12.82 -1.97
CA GLY A 117 7.98 -13.55 -3.21
C GLY A 117 7.67 -12.68 -4.44
N ALA A 118 7.58 -11.36 -4.29
CA ALA A 118 7.72 -10.46 -5.44
C ALA A 118 9.14 -10.65 -6.01
N GLY A 119 9.25 -11.42 -7.10
CA GLY A 119 10.50 -11.55 -7.83
C GLY A 119 10.97 -10.18 -8.32
N PRO A 120 12.28 -10.00 -8.57
CA PRO A 120 12.74 -8.79 -9.21
C PRO A 120 11.99 -8.60 -10.54
N LEU A 121 11.52 -7.38 -10.80
CA LEU A 121 10.99 -7.01 -12.10
C LEU A 121 12.00 -7.37 -13.17
N SER A 122 11.49 -7.83 -14.32
CA SER A 122 12.39 -8.16 -15.42
C SER A 122 13.14 -6.89 -15.86
N PRO A 123 14.47 -6.95 -16.05
CA PRO A 123 15.24 -5.80 -16.52
C PRO A 123 14.70 -5.18 -17.81
N ASP A 124 14.20 -6.02 -18.73
CA ASP A 124 13.54 -5.58 -19.97
C ASP A 124 12.33 -4.67 -19.71
N SER A 125 11.53 -4.99 -18.69
CA SER A 125 10.34 -4.18 -18.38
C SER A 125 10.70 -2.85 -17.72
N ILE A 126 11.75 -2.85 -16.90
CA ILE A 126 12.32 -1.62 -16.32
C ILE A 126 12.90 -0.74 -17.44
N ASP A 127 13.67 -1.32 -18.35
CA ASP A 127 14.31 -0.59 -19.46
C ASP A 127 13.26 0.01 -20.40
N ARG A 128 12.21 -0.75 -20.73
CA ARG A 128 11.09 -0.26 -21.54
C ARG A 128 10.32 0.86 -20.85
N LEU A 129 10.08 0.75 -19.54
CA LEU A 129 9.37 1.78 -18.78
C LEU A 129 10.21 3.06 -18.68
N ASN A 130 11.51 2.92 -18.40
CA ASN A 130 12.45 4.03 -18.36
C ASN A 130 12.58 4.73 -19.72
N ALA A 131 12.60 3.98 -20.83
CA ALA A 131 12.59 4.55 -22.17
C ALA A 131 11.31 5.36 -22.45
N ALA A 132 10.14 4.79 -22.11
CA ALA A 132 8.86 5.49 -22.27
C ALA A 132 8.79 6.79 -21.43
N LEU A 133 9.31 6.76 -20.21
CA LEU A 133 9.37 7.94 -19.34
C LEU A 133 10.43 8.95 -19.77
N ALA A 134 11.53 8.51 -20.38
CA ALA A 134 12.56 9.41 -20.89
C ALA A 134 12.06 10.22 -22.09
N ASP A 135 11.23 9.61 -22.95
CA ASP A 135 10.67 10.27 -24.13
C ASP A 135 9.53 11.25 -23.76
N GLU A 136 8.65 10.87 -22.85
CA GLU A 136 7.40 11.62 -22.55
C GLU A 136 7.49 12.48 -21.29
N GLY A 137 8.50 12.25 -20.43
CA GLY A 137 8.71 12.94 -19.16
C GLY A 137 7.75 12.53 -18.03
N ALA A 138 6.49 12.22 -18.36
CA ALA A 138 5.52 11.62 -17.46
C ALA A 138 4.44 10.88 -18.25
N LEU A 139 4.06 9.69 -17.77
CA LEU A 139 2.97 8.89 -18.33
C LEU A 139 2.04 8.44 -17.21
N SER A 140 0.73 8.49 -17.48
CA SER A 140 -0.27 7.92 -16.59
C SER A 140 -0.32 6.39 -16.72
N PHE A 141 -0.82 5.75 -15.67
CA PHE A 141 -0.98 4.30 -15.65
C PHE A 141 -1.78 3.78 -16.85
N PHE A 142 -2.84 4.49 -17.26
CA PHE A 142 -3.67 4.08 -18.39
C PHE A 142 -2.96 4.24 -19.74
N GLU A 143 -2.16 5.29 -19.91
CA GLU A 143 -1.36 5.48 -21.13
C GLU A 143 -0.33 4.36 -21.31
N LEU A 144 0.23 3.84 -20.22
CA LEU A 144 1.16 2.71 -20.27
C LEU A 144 0.47 1.41 -20.68
N LEU A 145 -0.82 1.21 -20.39
CA LEU A 145 -1.55 0.00 -20.78
C LEU A 145 -1.93 -0.01 -22.26
N GLU A 146 -2.12 1.16 -22.86
CA GLU A 146 -2.56 1.33 -24.24
C GLU A 146 -1.39 1.30 -25.23
N ALA A 147 -1.69 1.16 -26.52
CA ALA A 147 -0.69 1.32 -27.57
C ALA A 147 -0.13 2.76 -27.55
N PRO A 148 1.19 2.98 -27.76
CA PRO A 148 2.17 2.01 -28.25
C PRO A 148 2.85 1.18 -27.15
N TYR A 149 2.62 1.48 -25.87
CA TYR A 149 3.40 0.94 -24.76
C TYR A 149 2.97 -0.48 -24.35
N GLY A 150 1.65 -0.71 -24.26
CA GLY A 150 1.05 -2.04 -24.11
C GLY A 150 1.56 -2.82 -22.89
N PHE A 151 1.84 -2.14 -21.77
CA PHE A 151 2.28 -2.79 -20.54
C PHE A 151 1.17 -3.63 -19.92
N SER A 152 1.55 -4.72 -19.25
CA SER A 152 0.63 -5.47 -18.40
C SER A 152 0.36 -4.70 -17.11
N ALA A 153 -0.92 -4.59 -16.72
CA ALA A 153 -1.30 -3.99 -15.44
C ALA A 153 -0.65 -4.72 -14.25
N ASP A 154 -0.55 -6.06 -14.33
CA ASP A 154 0.10 -6.86 -13.28
C ASP A 154 1.59 -6.54 -13.17
N LEU A 155 2.22 -6.18 -14.28
CA LEU A 155 3.63 -5.79 -14.31
C LEU A 155 3.83 -4.39 -13.72
N LEU A 156 3.01 -3.43 -14.12
CA LEU A 156 3.07 -2.07 -13.59
C LEU A 156 2.77 -2.02 -12.09
N ASN A 157 1.91 -2.90 -11.60
CA ASN A 157 1.62 -3.03 -10.17
C ASN A 157 2.75 -3.70 -9.36
N GLN A 158 3.76 -4.28 -10.03
CA GLN A 158 4.96 -4.83 -9.40
C GLN A 158 6.13 -3.84 -9.36
N ALA A 159 6.03 -2.70 -10.07
CA ALA A 159 7.03 -1.64 -10.20
C ALA A 159 6.84 -0.52 -9.18
#